data_AF-A0A6J4VD32-F1
#
_entry.id   AF-A0A6J4VD32-F1
#
_cell.length_a   1.000
_cell.length_b   1.000
_cell.length_c   1.000
_cell.angle_alpha   90.00
_cell.angle_beta   90.00
_cell.angle_gamma   90.00
#
_symmetry.space_group_name_H-M   'P 1'
#
loop_
_entity.id
_entity.type
_entity.pdbx_description
1 polymer ?
#
loop_
_entity_poly.entity_id
_entity_poly.type
_entity_poly.pdbx_seq_one_letter_code
_entity_poly.pdbx_strand_id
1 'polypeptide(L)' 'MVHIAPNLDIFDGWLGLDADAIICRAERIDGLPIAHLSDVAAYRRLLNRPKDRLHHERLEPYLLENS' A
#
# COMPACT_ATOMS: atom_id res chain seq x y z
N MET A 1 -14.21 -5.16 4.31
CA MET A 1 -14.20 -5.98 3.07
C MET A 1 -15.64 -6.36 2.73
N VAL A 2 -16.15 -5.84 1.61
CA VAL A 2 -17.50 -6.08 1.11
C VAL A 2 -17.40 -6.67 -0.28
N HIS A 3 -18.00 -7.83 -0.50
CA HIS A 3 -18.06 -8.47 -1.81
C HIS A 3 -19.18 -7.84 -2.64
N ILE A 4 -18.87 -7.32 -3.84
CA ILE A 4 -19.84 -6.57 -4.66
C ILE A 4 -20.23 -7.32 -5.93
N ALA A 5 -19.29 -8.07 -6.53
CA ALA A 5 -19.54 -8.91 -7.70
C ALA A 5 -18.48 -10.02 -7.77
N PRO A 6 -18.66 -11.06 -8.61
CA PRO A 6 -17.63 -12.06 -8.82
C PRO A 6 -16.30 -11.39 -9.20
N ASN A 7 -15.25 -11.64 -8.40
CA ASN A 7 -13.92 -11.04 -8.49
C ASN A 7 -13.82 -9.54 -8.16
N LEU A 8 -14.84 -8.95 -7.52
CA LEU A 8 -14.82 -7.55 -7.07
C LEU A 8 -15.09 -7.46 -5.57
N ASP A 9 -14.05 -7.08 -4.82
CA ASP A 9 -14.11 -6.82 -3.40
C ASP A 9 -13.78 -5.35 -3.13
N ILE A 10 -14.63 -4.69 -2.34
CA ILE A 10 -14.33 -3.36 -1.79
C ILE A 10 -13.66 -3.53 -0.43
N PHE A 11 -12.51 -2.90 -0.28
CA PHE A 11 -11.82 -2.75 1.00
C PHE A 11 -12.00 -1.30 1.45
N ASP A 12 -12.77 -1.11 2.51
CA ASP A 12 -13.12 0.15 3.16
C ASP A 12 -12.05 0.65 4.13
N GLY A 13 -10.88 0.02 4.11
CA GLY A 13 -9.78 0.42 4.98
C GLY A 13 -8.50 -0.32 4.66
N TRP A 14 -7.41 0.29 5.11
CA TRP A 14 -6.06 -0.25 4.98
C TRP A 14 -5.46 -0.27 6.39
N LEU A 15 -5.52 -1.43 7.06
CA LEU A 15 -5.07 -1.62 8.45
C LEU A 15 -5.74 -0.69 9.48
N GLY A 16 -7.07 -0.50 9.35
CA GLY A 16 -7.83 0.36 10.26
C GLY A 16 -7.63 1.86 10.01
N LEU A 17 -6.79 2.23 9.04
CA LEU A 17 -6.79 3.56 8.44
C LEU A 17 -7.87 3.63 7.36
N ASP A 18 -8.50 4.79 7.28
CA ASP A 18 -9.41 5.15 6.21
C ASP A 18 -8.68 5.05 4.87
N ALA A 19 -9.23 4.25 3.94
CA ALA A 19 -8.66 4.09 2.61
C ALA A 19 -8.59 5.43 1.86
N ASP A 20 -9.51 6.35 2.15
CA ASP A 20 -9.53 7.69 1.56
C ASP A 20 -8.28 8.49 1.92
N ALA A 21 -7.70 8.29 3.11
CA ALA A 21 -6.48 8.99 3.52
C ALA A 21 -5.26 8.55 2.69
N ILE A 22 -5.21 7.30 2.26
CA ILE A 22 -4.14 6.78 1.38
C ILE A 22 -4.40 7.19 -0.07
N ILE A 23 -5.65 7.08 -0.53
CA ILE A 23 -6.04 7.47 -1.90
C ILE A 23 -5.82 8.97 -2.13
N CYS A 24 -6.11 9.83 -1.15
CA CYS A 24 -5.88 11.27 -1.24
C CYS A 24 -4.40 11.63 -1.46
N ARG A 25 -3.48 10.78 -0.99
CA ARG A 25 -2.04 10.96 -1.15
C ARG A 25 -1.49 10.23 -2.38
N ALA A 26 -2.29 9.44 -3.08
CA ALA A 26 -1.83 8.68 -4.21
C ALA A 26 -1.48 9.58 -5.41
N GLU A 27 -0.42 9.21 -6.11
CA GLU A 27 -0.03 9.85 -7.37
C GLU A 27 -0.84 9.23 -8.53
N ARG A 28 -1.28 10.05 -9.50
CA ARG A 28 -1.95 9.53 -10.69
C ARG A 28 -0.93 9.17 -11.77
N ILE A 29 -0.81 7.88 -12.09
CA ILE A 29 0.02 7.36 -13.18
C ILE A 29 -0.91 6.66 -14.17
N ASP A 30 -0.88 7.06 -15.45
CA ASP A 30 -1.77 6.54 -16.50
C ASP A 30 -3.26 6.56 -16.12
N GLY A 31 -3.67 7.57 -15.36
CA GLY A 31 -5.04 7.75 -14.89
C GLY A 31 -5.43 6.89 -13.67
N LEU A 32 -4.53 6.03 -13.19
CA LEU A 32 -4.75 5.20 -12.01
C LEU A 32 -4.10 5.82 -10.76
N PRO A 33 -4.78 5.82 -9.60
CA PRO A 33 -4.17 6.25 -8.35
C PRO A 33 -3.19 5.17 -7.84
N ILE A 34 -1.93 5.54 -7.70
CA ILE A 34 -0.85 4.69 -7.21
C ILE A 34 -0.36 5.24 -5.87
N ALA A 35 -0.44 4.43 -4.82
CA ALA A 35 0.04 4.81 -3.50
C ALA A 35 1.56 5.02 -3.50
N HIS A 36 2.04 5.97 -2.70
CA HIS A 36 3.47 6.19 -2.54
C HIS A 36 4.17 4.95 -1.97
N LEU A 37 5.43 4.75 -2.38
CA LEU A 37 6.22 3.60 -1.97
C LEU A 37 6.45 3.56 -0.45
N SER A 38 6.52 4.72 0.21
CA SER A 38 6.64 4.85 1.66
C SER A 38 5.41 4.30 2.39
N ASP A 39 4.19 4.60 1.90
CA ASP A 39 2.94 4.08 2.46
C ASP A 39 2.86 2.55 2.25
N VAL A 40 3.30 2.04 1.09
CA VAL A 40 3.39 0.60 0.81
C VAL A 40 4.42 -0.10 1.69
N ALA A 41 5.57 0.51 1.95
CA ALA A 41 6.60 -0.06 2.83
C ALA A 41 6.10 -0.10 4.28
N ALA A 42 5.46 0.97 4.77
CA ALA A 42 4.84 1.02 6.09
C ALA A 42 3.78 -0.09 6.25
N TYR A 43 2.95 -0.30 5.23
CA TYR A 43 1.96 -1.39 5.20
C TYR A 43 2.59 -2.77 5.37
N ARG A 44 3.61 -3.08 4.57
CA ARG A 44 4.25 -4.39 4.61
C ARG A 44 4.98 -4.62 5.94
N ARG A 45 5.61 -3.58 6.50
CA ARG A 45 6.25 -3.65 7.82
C ARG A 45 5.25 -3.99 8.91
N LEU A 46 4.08 -3.36 8.92
CA LEU A 46 3.04 -3.64 9.91
C LEU A 46 2.47 -5.06 9.78
N LEU A 47 2.29 -5.56 8.55
CA LEU A 47 1.82 -6.92 8.32
C LEU A 47 2.84 -8.01 8.65
N ASN A 48 4.13 -7.69 8.58
CA ASN A 48 5.25 -8.58 8.89
C ASN A 48 5.09 -10.01 8.31
N ARG A 49 4.58 -10.11 7.07
CA ARG A 49 4.34 -11.41 6.45
C ARG A 49 5.67 -11.98 5.97
N PRO A 50 5.91 -13.30 6.09
CA PRO A 50 7.15 -13.92 5.63
C PRO A 50 7.49 -13.63 4.16
N LYS A 51 6.46 -13.53 3.30
CA LYS A 51 6.62 -13.21 1.87
C LYS A 51 7.11 -11.79 1.58
N ASP A 52 7.01 -10.89 2.56
CA ASP A 52 7.36 -9.47 2.40
C ASP A 52 8.81 -9.17 2.81
N ARG A 53 9.52 -10.13 3.40
CA ARG A 53 10.90 -9.96 3.87
C ARG A 53 11.85 -9.47 2.76
N LEU A 54 11.80 -10.13 1.60
CA LEU A 54 12.62 -9.73 0.44
C LEU A 54 12.24 -8.34 -0.08
N HIS A 55 10.98 -7.94 0.04
CA HIS A 55 10.54 -6.60 -0.32
C HIS A 55 11.12 -5.56 0.65
N HIS A 56 11.11 -5.81 1.96
CA HIS A 56 11.71 -4.90 2.95
C HIS A 56 13.21 -4.70 2.72
N GLU A 57 13.94 -5.80 2.51
CA GLU A 57 15.39 -5.77 2.25
C GLU A 57 15.79 -4.87 1.06
N ARG A 58 14.90 -4.73 0.08
CA ARG A 58 15.13 -3.90 -1.12
C ARG A 58 14.55 -2.49 -1.01
N LEU A 59 13.38 -2.36 -0.38
CA LEU A 59 12.66 -1.09 -0.31
C LEU A 59 13.22 -0.15 0.76
N GLU A 60 13.68 -0.67 1.89
CA GLU A 60 14.16 0.17 3.00
C GLU A 60 15.42 0.98 2.65
N PRO A 61 16.47 0.40 2.02
CA PRO A 61 17.63 1.17 1.60
C PRO A 61 17.27 2.25 0.57
N TYR A 62 16.45 1.90 -0.41
CA TYR A 62 16.00 2.83 -1.44
C TYR A 62 15.26 4.04 -0.84
N LEU A 63 14.38 3.81 0.14
CA LEU A 63 13.65 4.89 0.80
C LEU A 63 14.56 5.79 1.64
N LEU A 64 15.59 5.24 2.30
CA LEU A 64 16.57 6.03 3.05
C LEU A 64 17.43 6.93 2.16
N GLU A 65 17.74 6.49 0.93
CA GLU A 65 18.53 7.28 -0.02
C GLU A 65 17.73 8.37 -0.74
N ASN A 66 16.40 8.26 -0.76
CA ASN A 66 15.50 9.11 -1.54
C ASN A 66 14.41 9.78 -0.68
N SER A 67 14.68 10.02 0.61
CA SER A 67 13.78 10.69 1.56
C SER A 67 14.09 12.16 1.79
#